data_AF-A0A2N2H925-F1
#
_entry.id   AF-A0A2N2H925-F1
#
_cell.length_a   1.000
_cell.length_b   1.000
_cell.length_c   1.000
_cell.angle_alpha   90.00
_cell.angle_beta   90.00
_cell.angle_gamma   90.00
#
_symmetry.space_group_name_H-M   'P 1'
#
loop_
_entity.id
_entity.type
_entity.pdbx_description
1 polymer ?
#
loop_
_entity_poly.entity_id
_entity_poly.type
_entity_poly.pdbx_seq_one_letter_code
_entity_poly.pdbx_strand_id
1 'polypeptide(L)' 'MHPAYILFGCFFLLMFAGVPIAASLGLAGTFVIAITGLGIMAVPTNVYAGIAKYPL' A
#
# COMPACT_ATOMS: atom_id res chain seq x y z
N MET A 1 -0.11 -8.39 15.71
CA MET A 1 0.11 -8.74 14.28
C MET A 1 1.08 -7.71 13.70
N HIS A 2 2.19 -8.14 13.10
CA HIS A 2 3.15 -7.19 12.51
C HIS A 2 2.54 -6.52 11.26
N PRO A 3 2.70 -5.20 11.05
CA PRO A 3 2.07 -4.47 9.93
C PRO A 3 2.43 -5.05 8.55
N ALA A 4 3.62 -5.65 8.42
CA ALA A 4 4.05 -6.30 7.19
C ALA A 4 3.11 -7.43 6.74
N TYR A 5 2.56 -8.24 7.67
CA TYR A 5 1.65 -9.32 7.28
C TYR A 5 0.35 -8.78 6.68
N ILE A 6 -0.13 -7.64 7.16
CA ILE A 6 -1.33 -7.00 6.64
C ILE A 6 -1.04 -6.36 5.28
N LEU A 7 0.12 -5.71 5.14
CA LEU A 7 0.56 -5.12 3.87
C LEU A 7 0.63 -6.18 2.76
N PHE A 8 1.42 -7.23 2.96
CA PHE A 8 1.62 -8.27 1.96
C PHE A 8 0.37 -9.12 1.77
N GLY A 9 -0.35 -9.44 2.85
CA GLY A 9 -1.60 -10.18 2.77
C GLY A 9 -2.64 -9.45 1.92
N CYS A 10 -2.86 -8.16 2.16
CA CYS A 10 -3.81 -7.34 1.40
C CYS A 10 -3.37 -7.15 -0.05
N PHE A 11 -2.07 -6.92 -0.29
CA PHE A 11 -1.50 -6.81 -1.64
C PHE A 11 -1.73 -8.08 -2.47
N PHE A 12 -1.40 -9.26 -1.94
CA PHE A 12 -1.60 -10.53 -2.66
C PHE A 12 -3.07 -10.84 -2.88
N LEU A 13 -3.94 -10.53 -1.91
CA LEU A 13 -5.39 -10.68 -2.07
C LEU A 13 -5.92 -9.88 -3.27
N LEU A 14 -5.52 -8.60 -3.38
CA LEU A 14 -5.91 -7.73 -4.50
C LEU A 14 -5.31 -8.21 -5.82
N MET A 15 -4.06 -8.67 -5.82
CA MET A 15 -3.41 -9.23 -7.01
C MET A 15 -4.13 -10.48 -7.52
N PHE A 16 -4.50 -11.42 -6.64
CA PHE A 16 -5.24 -12.63 -7.03
C PHE A 16 -6.69 -12.32 -7.45
N ALA A 17 -7.25 -11.20 -6.99
CA ALA A 17 -8.53 -10.68 -7.47
C ALA A 17 -8.43 -9.99 -8.85
N GLY A 18 -7.24 -9.90 -9.47
CA GLY A 18 -7.03 -9.30 -10.79
C GLY A 18 -6.89 -7.77 -10.77
N VAL A 19 -6.71 -7.15 -9.60
CA VAL A 19 -6.51 -5.71 -9.48
C VAL A 19 -5.12 -5.32 -10.03
N PRO A 20 -5.01 -4.24 -10.83
CA PRO A 20 -3.73 -3.77 -11.35
C PRO A 20 -2.68 -3.58 -10.24
N ILE A 21 -1.44 -4.01 -10.48
CA ILE A 21 -0.36 -4.04 -9.47
C ILE A 21 -0.18 -2.68 -8.77
N ALA A 22 -0.22 -1.58 -9.54
CA ALA A 22 -0.11 -0.22 -9.01
C ALA A 22 -1.26 0.13 -8.04
N ALA A 23 -2.50 -0.24 -8.38
CA ALA A 23 -3.65 -0.04 -7.51
C ALA A 23 -3.58 -0.94 -6.26
N SER A 24 -3.17 -2.20 -6.42
CA SER A 24 -2.98 -3.13 -5.30
C SER A 24 -1.97 -2.62 -4.29
N LEU A 25 -0.84 -2.07 -4.75
CA LEU A 25 0.19 -1.49 -3.89
C LEU A 25 -0.29 -0.21 -3.20
N GLY A 26 -0.96 0.68 -3.93
CA GLY A 26 -1.51 1.92 -3.38
C GLY A 26 -2.57 1.68 -2.31
N LEU A 27 -3.49 0.74 -2.55
CA LEU A 27 -4.58 0.39 -1.64
C LEU A 27 -4.04 -0.32 -0.38
N ALA A 28 -3.15 -1.31 -0.54
CA ALA A 28 -2.56 -2.01 0.60
C ALA A 28 -1.73 -1.07 1.49
N GLY A 29 -0.92 -0.19 0.89
CA GLY A 29 -0.14 0.81 1.62
C GLY A 29 -1.03 1.81 2.38
N THR A 30 -2.06 2.33 1.72
CA THR A 30 -3.03 3.26 2.34
C THR A 30 -3.80 2.58 3.49
N PHE A 31 -4.18 1.31 3.32
CA PHE A 31 -4.86 0.53 4.35
C PHE A 31 -3.97 0.35 5.59
N VAL A 32 -2.68 0.04 5.41
CA VAL A 32 -1.73 -0.10 6.52
C VAL A 32 -1.47 1.24 7.23
N ILE A 33 -1.40 2.34 6.48
CA ILE A 33 -1.28 3.69 7.04
C ILE A 33 -2.49 4.04 7.92
N ALA A 34 -3.70 3.68 7.46
CA ALA A 34 -4.93 3.92 8.19
C ALA A 34 -4.98 3.14 9.52
N ILE A 35 -4.65 1.84 9.51
CA ILE A 35 -4.69 1.01 10.73
C ILE A 35 -3.57 1.33 11.73
N THR A 36 -2.45 1.89 11.26
CA THR A 36 -1.30 2.26 12.12
C THR A 36 -1.41 3.68 12.66
N GLY A 37 -2.40 4.46 12.22
CA GLY A 37 -2.65 5.81 12.75
C GLY A 37 -1.58 6.83 12.37
N LEU A 38 -0.86 6.64 11.26
CA LEU A 38 0.22 7.53 10.81
C LEU A 38 -0.28 8.89 10.27
N GLY A 39 -1.60 9.08 10.19
CA GLY A 39 -2.25 10.30 9.70
C GLY A 39 -2.35 10.38 8.18
N ILE A 40 -3.28 11.22 7.69
CA ILE A 40 -3.63 11.31 6.26
C ILE A 40 -2.44 11.76 5.39
N MET A 41 -1.52 12.55 5.95
CA MET A 41 -0.34 13.04 5.24
C MET A 41 0.69 11.94 4.93
N ALA A 42 0.61 10.79 5.60
CA ALA A 42 1.47 9.64 5.30
C ALA A 42 1.09 8.95 3.98
N VAL A 43 -0.14 9.12 3.49
CA VAL A 43 -0.61 8.53 2.23
C VAL A 43 0.10 9.15 1.01
N PRO A 44 0.08 10.48 0.78
CA PRO A 44 0.75 11.07 -0.36
C PRO A 44 2.28 10.89 -0.29
N THR A 45 2.90 10.97 0.90
CA THR A 45 4.34 10.72 1.03
C THR A 45 4.71 9.29 0.65
N ASN A 46 3.90 8.29 1.04
CA ASN A 46 4.07 6.91 0.61
C ASN A 46 3.91 6.74 -0.91
N VAL A 47 2.95 7.41 -1.54
CA VAL A 47 2.75 7.37 -3.00
C VAL A 47 3.95 7.96 -3.73
N TYR A 48 4.41 9.16 -3.35
CA TYR A 48 5.59 9.79 -3.98
C TYR A 48 6.87 8.98 -3.75
N ALA A 49 7.05 8.41 -2.56
CA ALA A 49 8.19 7.54 -2.27
C ALA A 49 8.15 6.24 -3.11
N GLY A 50 6.96 5.72 -3.42
CA GLY A 50 6.78 4.59 -4.32
C GLY A 50 7.15 4.93 -5.75
N ILE A 51 6.64 6.05 -6.29
CA ILE A 51 6.94 6.51 -7.65
C ILE A 51 8.44 6.79 -7.84
N ALA A 52 9.09 7.39 -6.84
CA ALA A 52 10.54 7.63 -6.89
C ALA A 52 11.38 6.34 -6.96
N LYS A 53 10.88 5.23 -6.40
CA LYS A 53 11.55 3.92 -6.41
C LYS A 53 11.26 3.10 -7.66
N TYR A 54 10.12 3.36 -8.30
CA TYR A 54 9.65 2.66 -9.49
C TYR A 54 9.25 3.72 -10.52
N PRO A 55 10.21 4.26 -11.31
CA PRO A 55 9.87 5.15 -12.42
C PRO A 55 8.97 4.37 -13.38
N LEU A 56 7.70 4.75 -13.39
CA LEU A 56 6.67 4.24 -14.30
C LEU A 56 7.03 4.57 -15.75
#